data_AF-M1FGB4-F1
#
_entry.id   AF-M1FGB4-F1
#
_cell.length_a   1.000
_cell.length_b   1.000
_cell.length_c   1.000
_cell.angle_alpha   90.00
_cell.angle_beta   90.00
_cell.angle_gamma   90.00
#
_symmetry.space_group_name_H-M   'P 1'
#
loop_
_entity.id
_entity.type
_entity.pdbx_description
1 polymer ?
#
loop_
_entity_poly.entity_id
_entity_poly.type
_entity_poly.pdbx_seq_one_letter_code
_entity_poly.pdbx_strand_id
1 'polypeptide(L)'
;MSAPTLSICGFRYLSDRWADLNELSELNGRIHRRMVQRGHAIPSTTMVDGMLAIRPCFIGARTTLKEADELVNEVLAIGHEVARMDEQAVG
;
A
#
# COMPACT_ATOMS: atom_id res chain seq x y z
N MET A 1 13.65 -22.36 19.80
CA MET A 1 12.49 -21.44 19.79
C MET A 1 12.77 -20.41 18.70
N SER A 2 11.96 -20.38 17.63
CA SER A 2 12.04 -19.31 16.63
C SER A 2 11.41 -18.04 17.19
N ALA A 3 11.95 -16.88 16.82
CA ALA A 3 11.31 -15.61 17.15
C ALA A 3 9.89 -15.60 16.56
N PRO A 4 8.87 -15.11 17.30
CA PRO A 4 7.53 -14.93 16.74
C PRO A 4 7.63 -13.91 15.60
N THR A 5 7.51 -14.36 14.36
CA THR A 5 7.35 -13.48 13.21
C THR A 5 5.92 -12.99 13.21
N LEU A 6 5.72 -11.71 13.52
CA LEU A 6 4.43 -11.05 13.42
C LEU A 6 3.90 -11.19 11.97
N SER A 7 2.60 -11.44 11.80
CA SER A 7 1.93 -11.50 10.49
C SER A 7 1.76 -10.12 9.84
N ILE A 8 2.83 -9.33 9.83
CA ILE A 8 2.90 -7.96 9.32
C ILE A 8 4.01 -7.91 8.28
N CYS A 9 3.66 -7.47 7.08
CA CYS A 9 4.62 -7.20 6.01
C CYS A 9 4.37 -5.78 5.50
N GLY A 10 5.28 -4.85 5.84
CA GLY A 10 5.22 -3.48 5.34
C GLY A 10 5.80 -3.41 3.93
N PHE A 11 5.11 -2.74 3.01
CA PHE A 11 5.58 -2.54 1.64
C PHE A 11 5.16 -1.17 1.09
N ARG A 12 5.69 -0.80 -0.07
CA ARG A 12 5.36 0.42 -0.80
C ARG A 12 5.07 0.10 -2.25
N TYR A 13 4.13 0.82 -2.83
CA TYR A 13 4.03 0.94 -4.28
C TYR A 13 5.19 1.82 -4.77
N LEU A 14 5.91 1.31 -5.76
CA LEU A 14 7.00 2.02 -6.44
C LEU A 14 6.55 2.38 -7.85
N SER A 15 7.06 3.49 -8.35
CA SER A 15 6.88 3.93 -9.73
C SER A 15 8.13 4.67 -10.18
N ASP A 16 8.56 4.39 -11.40
CA ASP A 16 9.76 4.97 -12.00
C ASP A 16 9.65 6.51 -12.17
N ARG A 17 8.45 7.07 -12.01
CA ARG A 17 8.17 8.51 -12.12
C ARG A 17 8.55 9.30 -10.86
N TRP A 18 8.45 8.71 -9.67
CA TRP A 18 8.73 9.39 -8.41
C TRP A 18 10.02 8.83 -7.82
N ALA A 19 11.11 9.56 -8.02
CA ALA A 19 12.41 9.22 -7.44
C ALA A 19 12.61 9.85 -6.04
N ASP A 20 11.83 10.90 -5.71
CA ASP A 20 11.91 11.55 -4.40
C ASP A 20 11.12 10.77 -3.33
N LEU A 21 11.73 10.65 -2.14
CA LEU A 21 11.20 9.86 -1.04
C LEU A 21 9.92 10.46 -0.43
N ASN A 22 9.78 11.79 -0.46
CA ASN A 22 8.57 12.46 0.02
C ASN A 22 7.43 12.24 -0.97
N GLU A 23 7.71 12.37 -2.27
CA GLU A 23 6.72 12.13 -3.32
C GLU A 23 6.21 10.68 -3.30
N LEU A 24 7.10 9.70 -3.09
CA LEU A 24 6.72 8.30 -2.91
C LEU A 24 5.86 8.08 -1.65
N SER A 25 6.16 8.79 -0.56
CA SER A 25 5.38 8.72 0.67
C SER A 25 3.98 9.32 0.49
N GLU A 26 3.87 10.45 -0.20
CA GLU A 26 2.60 11.08 -0.55
C GLU A 26 1.76 10.18 -1.46
N LEU A 27 2.38 9.58 -2.49
CA LEU A 27 1.73 8.62 -3.38
C LEU A 27 1.13 7.46 -2.60
N ASN A 28 1.92 6.81 -1.75
CA ASN A 28 1.45 5.69 -0.92
C ASN A 28 0.35 6.13 0.06
N GLY A 29 0.41 7.37 0.56
CA GLY A 29 -0.66 7.96 1.39
C GLY A 29 -1.97 8.18 0.62
N ARG A 30 -1.91 8.59 -0.65
CA ARG A 30 -3.10 8.71 -1.53
C ARG A 30 -3.68 7.34 -1.85
N ILE A 31 -2.84 6.36 -2.18
CA ILE A 31 -3.24 4.97 -2.43
C ILE A 31 -4.00 4.42 -1.22
N HIS A 32 -3.40 4.52 -0.03
CA HIS A 32 -4.03 4.07 1.22
C HIS A 32 -5.40 4.70 1.46
N ARG A 33 -5.51 6.02 1.31
CA ARG A 33 -6.77 6.75 1.48
C ARG A 33 -7.86 6.23 0.53
N ARG A 34 -7.49 5.94 -0.72
CA ARG A 34 -8.43 5.42 -1.73
C ARG A 34 -8.86 3.99 -1.42
N MET A 35 -7.95 3.14 -0.91
CA MET A 35 -8.29 1.79 -0.44
C MET A 35 -9.33 1.85 0.68
N VAL A 36 -9.10 2.68 1.71
CA VAL A 36 -10.04 2.87 2.83
C VAL A 36 -11.42 3.32 2.33
N GLN A 37 -11.48 4.20 1.34
CA GLN A 37 -12.74 4.66 0.74
C GLN A 37 -13.46 3.55 -0.06
N ARG A 38 -12.73 2.65 -0.72
CA ARG A 38 -13.29 1.55 -1.51
C ARG A 38 -13.74 0.38 -0.62
N GLY A 39 -13.06 0.16 0.51
CA GLY A 39 -13.47 -0.81 1.52
C GLY A 39 -13.26 -2.28 1.15
N HIS A 40 -12.56 -2.61 0.04
CA HIS A 40 -12.26 -4.00 -0.30
C HIS A 40 -11.15 -4.57 0.60
N ALA A 41 -10.02 -3.86 0.70
CA ALA A 41 -8.98 -4.12 1.70
C ALA A 41 -8.64 -2.83 2.47
N ILE A 42 -8.50 -2.95 3.79
CA ILE A 42 -8.30 -1.79 4.69
C ILE A 42 -7.01 -2.01 5.50
N PRO A 43 -5.82 -1.91 4.88
CA PRO A 43 -4.57 -1.99 5.61
C PRO A 43 -4.37 -0.74 6.48
N SER A 44 -3.46 -0.83 7.45
CA SER A 44 -2.94 0.35 8.14
C SER A 44 -1.72 0.92 7.41
N THR A 45 -1.16 2.02 7.91
CA THR A 45 0.13 2.54 7.47
C THR A 45 1.11 2.60 8.64
N THR A 46 2.39 2.76 8.32
CA THR A 46 3.44 3.05 9.30
C THR A 46 4.58 3.83 8.64
N MET A 47 5.53 4.34 9.42
CA MET A 47 6.75 4.96 8.93
C MET A 47 7.90 3.97 9.06
N VAL A 48 8.60 3.70 7.96
CA VAL A 48 9.84 2.90 7.93
C VAL A 48 10.91 3.73 7.24
N ASP A 49 12.03 3.97 7.91
CA ASP A 49 13.12 4.81 7.39
C ASP A 49 12.66 6.20 6.92
N GLY A 50 11.77 6.83 7.69
CA GLY A 50 11.24 8.16 7.38
C GLY A 50 10.22 8.21 6.22
N MET A 51 9.87 7.07 5.64
CA MET A 51 8.92 6.97 4.53
C MET A 51 7.66 6.20 4.90
N LEU A 52 6.52 6.64 4.38
CA LEU A 52 5.23 5.98 4.60
C LEU A 52 5.20 4.62 3.90
N ALA A 53 4.76 3.59 4.61
CA ALA A 53 4.58 2.23 4.11
C ALA A 53 3.15 1.72 4.38
N ILE A 54 2.62 0.96 3.44
CA ILE A 54 1.36 0.21 3.59
C ILE A 54 1.67 -1.01 4.46
N ARG A 55 0.81 -1.23 5.47
CA ARG A 55 1.03 -2.23 6.52
C ARG A 55 -0.23 -3.07 6.73
N PRO A 56 -0.43 -4.15 5.96
CA PRO A 56 -1.39 -5.19 6.30
C PRO A 56 -0.98 -5.96 7.56
N CYS A 57 -2.00 -6.48 8.24
CA CYS A 57 -1.85 -7.37 9.37
C CYS A 57 -2.86 -8.52 9.20
N PHE A 58 -2.36 -9.72 8.94
CA PHE A 58 -3.19 -10.89 8.68
C PHE A 58 -3.31 -11.73 9.95
N ILE A 59 -4.36 -11.49 10.73
CA ILE A 59 -4.58 -12.16 12.03
C ILE A 59 -5.82 -13.05 12.05
N GLY A 60 -6.58 -13.11 10.95
CA GLY A 60 -7.80 -13.90 10.88
C GLY A 60 -7.51 -15.39 10.80
N ALA A 61 -8.15 -16.19 11.65
CA ALA A 61 -8.05 -17.65 11.61
C ALA A 61 -8.55 -18.28 10.27
N ARG A 62 -9.19 -17.48 9.42
CA ARG A 62 -9.69 -17.86 8.09
C ARG A 62 -8.96 -17.14 6.95
N THR A 63 -7.96 -16.31 7.25
CA THR A 63 -7.20 -15.63 6.21
C THR A 63 -6.42 -16.65 5.40
N THR A 64 -6.53 -16.54 4.09
CA THR A 64 -5.82 -17.35 3.11
C THR A 64 -4.86 -16.46 2.31
N LEU A 65 -4.14 -17.05 1.35
CA LEU A 65 -3.34 -16.26 0.40
C LEU A 65 -4.20 -15.35 -0.48
N LYS A 66 -5.48 -15.69 -0.67
CA LYS A 66 -6.41 -14.92 -1.49
C LYS A 66 -6.55 -13.46 -1.00
N GLU A 67 -6.66 -13.24 0.30
CA GLU A 67 -6.76 -11.88 0.85
C GLU A 67 -5.46 -11.08 0.64
N ALA A 68 -4.30 -11.76 0.62
CA ALA A 68 -3.03 -11.11 0.30
C ALA A 68 -2.95 -10.74 -1.19
N ASP A 69 -3.40 -11.63 -2.07
CA ASP A 69 -3.48 -11.35 -3.51
C ASP A 69 -4.45 -10.21 -3.81
N GLU A 70 -5.64 -10.21 -3.20
CA GLU A 70 -6.63 -9.15 -3.35
C GLU A 70 -6.10 -7.80 -2.87
N LEU A 71 -5.40 -7.78 -1.73
CA LEU A 71 -4.74 -6.57 -1.23
C LEU A 71 -3.72 -6.02 -2.23
N VAL A 72 -2.81 -6.87 -2.72
CA VAL A 72 -1.75 -6.46 -3.66
C VAL A 72 -2.36 -5.97 -4.96
N ASN A 73 -3.35 -6.69 -5.50
CA ASN A 73 -4.06 -6.29 -6.72
C ASN A 73 -4.76 -4.94 -6.56
N GLU A 74 -5.39 -4.67 -5.42
CA GLU A 74 -6.03 -3.38 -5.15
C GLU A 74 -4.99 -2.24 -5.06
N VAL A 75 -3.85 -2.47 -4.39
CA VAL A 75 -2.75 -1.49 -4.34
C VAL A 75 -2.24 -1.18 -5.74
N LEU A 76 -2.00 -2.18 -6.58
CA LEU A 76 -1.53 -1.98 -7.95
C LEU A 76 -2.56 -1.22 -8.79
N ALA A 77 -3.83 -1.62 -8.74
CA ALA A 77 -4.90 -0.96 -9.48
C ALA A 77 -5.02 0.52 -9.10
N ILE A 78 -5.10 0.84 -7.80
CA ILE A 78 -5.19 2.22 -7.32
C ILE A 78 -3.89 2.99 -7.59
N GLY A 79 -2.73 2.34 -7.43
CA GLY A 79 -1.43 2.95 -7.72
C GLY A 79 -1.33 3.39 -9.17
N HIS A 80 -1.77 2.56 -10.11
CA HIS A 80 -1.86 2.92 -11.52
C HIS A 80 -2.87 4.04 -11.79
N GLU A 81 -4.06 4.02 -11.16
CA GLU A 81 -5.06 5.08 -11.31
C GLU A 81 -4.53 6.43 -10.82
N VAL A 82 -4.04 6.49 -9.58
CA VAL A 82 -3.50 7.72 -8.97
C VAL A 82 -2.32 8.23 -9.79
N ALA A 83 -1.43 7.34 -10.24
CA ALA A 83 -0.28 7.73 -11.01
C ALA A 83 -0.64 8.37 -12.36
N ARG A 84 -1.72 7.90 -12.99
CA ARG A 84 -2.25 8.44 -14.27
C ARG A 84 -3.03 9.73 -14.08
N MET A 85 -3.77 9.90 -12.98
CA MET A 85 -4.49 11.15 -12.70
C MET A 85 -3.52 12.33 -12.54
N ASP A 86 -2.35 12.09 -11.95
CA ASP A 86 -1.27 13.08 -11.85
C ASP A 86 -0.59 13.37 -13.22
N GLU A 87 -0.85 12.59 -14.29
CA GLU A 87 -0.44 12.94 -15.66
C GLU A 87 -1.35 14.01 -16.27
N GLN A 88 -2.65 13.98 -15.95
CA GLN A 88 -3.65 14.87 -16.54
C GLN A 88 -3.76 16.22 -15.83
N ALA A 89 -3.29 16.32 -14.58
CA ALA A 89 -3.28 17.58 -13.81
C ALA A 89 -2.06 18.48 -14.11
N VAL A 90 -1.07 17.99 -14.86
CA VAL A 90 0.17 18.71 -15.22
C VAL A 90 0.18 19.11 -16.72
N GLY A 91 -0.87 18.78 -17.46
CA GLY A 91 -1.07 19.13 -18.87
C GLY A 91 -1.85 20.41 -19.10
#